data_AF-A0A350P3H8-F1
#
_entry.id   AF-A0A350P3H8-F1
#
_cell.length_a   1.000
_cell.length_b   1.000
_cell.length_c   1.000
_cell.angle_alpha   90.00
_cell.angle_beta   90.00
_cell.angle_gamma   90.00
#
_symmetry.space_group_name_H-M   'P 1'
#
loop_
_entity.id
_entity.type
_entity.pdbx_description
1 polymer ?
#
loop_
_entity_poly.entity_id
_entity_poly.type
_entity_poly.pdbx_seq_one_letter_code
_entity_poly.pdbx_strand_id
1 'polypeptide(L)'
;IDEVLQPGDVLYIPPGWPHDGVALEDCLTYSVGFRAPDSHQLADSLSFMLETGEGNDMYTDPNPAPSVLPATLTQKEITQLKQQLIACIESDHFTHAMLASLSEQGLPEYPPEELYTRDDIEQAFLTGAPLASAPGVRGMMTDLPHADYFYVNGERFDFQPDDKAWVELLLNSHIIDVNMHEKPPSFAFLETLTTLINKGYWEWLEA
;
A
#
# COMPACT_ATOMS: atom_id res chain seq x y z
N ILE A 1 32.54 -2.29 -13.37
CA ILE A 1 32.47 -1.55 -14.65
C ILE A 1 32.94 -0.14 -14.34
N ASP A 2 33.80 0.41 -15.18
CA ASP A 2 34.36 1.75 -15.03
C ASP A 2 34.07 2.48 -16.34
N GLU A 3 33.09 3.38 -16.33
CA GLU A 3 32.52 4.00 -17.52
C GLU A 3 32.16 5.46 -17.24
N VAL A 4 32.21 6.27 -18.29
CA VAL A 4 31.76 7.67 -18.27
C VAL A 4 30.40 7.74 -18.96
N LEU A 5 29.36 8.05 -18.19
CA LEU A 5 28.00 8.19 -18.72
C LEU A 5 27.79 9.57 -19.37
N GLN A 6 27.02 9.60 -20.44
CA GLN A 6 26.57 10.80 -21.14
C GLN A 6 25.07 11.04 -20.91
N PRO A 7 24.55 12.25 -21.18
CA PRO A 7 23.13 12.52 -21.08
C PRO A 7 22.29 11.54 -21.92
N GLY A 8 21.39 10.82 -21.24
CA GLY A 8 20.53 9.80 -21.85
C GLY A 8 20.96 8.36 -21.57
N ASP A 9 22.19 8.13 -21.10
CA ASP A 9 22.64 6.80 -20.69
C ASP A 9 21.96 6.36 -19.39
N VAL A 10 21.71 5.05 -19.28
CA VAL A 10 21.10 4.44 -18.10
C VAL A 10 21.99 3.30 -17.60
N LEU A 11 22.36 3.37 -16.33
CA LEU A 11 23.07 2.31 -15.63
C LEU A 11 22.12 1.59 -14.68
N TYR A 12 21.87 0.30 -14.94
CA TYR A 12 21.13 -0.56 -14.01
C TYR A 12 22.09 -1.22 -13.02
N ILE A 13 21.78 -1.11 -11.74
CA ILE A 13 22.58 -1.69 -10.65
C ILE A 13 21.67 -2.64 -9.84
N PRO A 14 21.92 -3.96 -9.89
CA PRO A 14 21.18 -4.91 -9.08
C PRO A 14 21.48 -4.74 -7.57
N PRO A 15 20.62 -5.24 -6.68
CA PRO A 15 20.90 -5.30 -5.24
C PRO A 15 22.24 -6.00 -4.93
N GLY A 16 23.00 -5.46 -3.98
CA GLY A 16 24.27 -6.03 -3.51
C GLY A 16 25.51 -5.64 -4.34
N TRP A 17 25.37 -4.74 -5.31
CA TRP A 17 26.49 -4.27 -6.14
C TRP A 17 26.99 -2.89 -5.65
N PRO A 18 28.18 -2.82 -5.03
CA PRO A 18 28.74 -1.54 -4.64
C PRO A 18 29.05 -0.72 -5.90
N HIS A 19 28.78 0.57 -5.83
CA HIS A 19 29.05 1.52 -6.89
C HIS A 19 29.53 2.84 -6.28
N ASP A 20 30.37 3.53 -7.04
CA ASP A 20 30.92 4.84 -6.70
C ASP A 20 30.85 5.70 -7.95
N GLY A 21 30.16 6.83 -7.85
CA GLY A 21 29.91 7.75 -8.96
C GLY A 21 30.54 9.09 -8.66
N VAL A 22 31.43 9.55 -9.53
CA VAL A 22 32.11 10.84 -9.40
C VAL A 22 31.73 11.73 -10.58
N ALA A 23 31.28 12.95 -10.28
CA ALA A 23 31.01 13.97 -11.29
C ALA A 23 32.34 14.46 -11.90
N LEU A 24 32.47 14.38 -13.22
CA LEU A 24 33.62 14.91 -13.97
C LEU A 24 33.41 16.37 -14.38
N GLU A 25 32.16 16.78 -14.51
CA GLU A 25 31.68 18.13 -14.81
C GLU A 25 30.34 18.36 -14.09
N ASP A 26 29.78 19.56 -14.17
CA ASP A 26 28.47 19.87 -13.59
C ASP A 26 27.40 18.97 -14.22
N CYS A 27 26.83 18.05 -13.42
CA CYS A 27 25.90 17.04 -13.90
C CYS A 27 24.71 16.83 -12.95
N LEU A 28 23.65 16.23 -13.49
CA LEU A 28 22.50 15.72 -12.72
C LEU A 28 22.35 14.22 -12.97
N THR A 29 21.99 13.48 -11.92
CA THR A 29 21.72 12.03 -11.99
C THR A 29 20.35 11.75 -11.39
N TYR A 30 19.53 10.99 -12.11
CA TYR A 30 18.22 10.54 -11.64
C TYR A 30 18.30 9.08 -11.23
N SER A 31 18.18 8.81 -9.93
CA SER A 31 18.18 7.45 -9.39
C SER A 31 16.75 6.93 -9.24
N VAL A 32 16.35 6.00 -10.11
CA VAL A 32 15.06 5.31 -10.01
C VAL A 32 15.25 4.02 -9.20
N GLY A 33 14.92 4.09 -7.91
CA GLY A 33 15.03 2.96 -6.98
C GLY A 33 13.81 2.04 -7.03
N PHE A 34 14.05 0.74 -6.85
CA PHE A 34 13.01 -0.28 -6.62
C PHE A 34 13.02 -0.68 -5.14
N ARG A 35 11.85 -1.09 -4.62
CA ARG A 35 11.71 -1.59 -3.25
C ARG A 35 11.25 -3.04 -3.29
N ALA A 36 11.77 -3.84 -2.37
CA ALA A 36 11.28 -5.18 -2.08
C ALA A 36 11.27 -5.35 -0.55
N PRO A 37 10.17 -5.86 0.03
CA PRO A 37 10.12 -6.08 1.47
C PRO A 37 11.09 -7.19 1.86
N ASP A 38 11.79 -7.02 2.98
CA ASP A 38 12.53 -8.11 3.61
C ASP A 38 11.66 -8.84 4.67
N SER A 39 12.16 -9.97 5.17
CA SER A 39 11.44 -10.75 6.18
C SER A 39 11.27 -10.01 7.51
N HIS A 40 12.11 -9.02 7.82
CA HIS A 40 11.97 -8.20 9.03
C HIS A 40 10.76 -7.28 8.89
N GLN A 41 10.63 -6.58 7.76
CA GLN A 41 9.49 -5.71 7.47
C GLN A 41 8.15 -6.48 7.45
N LEU A 42 8.15 -7.70 6.92
CA LEU A 42 6.97 -8.58 6.99
C LEU A 42 6.66 -8.99 8.44
N ALA A 43 7.68 -9.28 9.26
CA ALA A 43 7.51 -9.59 10.67
C ALA A 43 7.04 -8.37 11.48
N ASP A 44 7.49 -7.16 11.15
CA ASP A 44 7.01 -5.91 11.76
C ASP A 44 5.52 -5.70 11.47
N SER A 45 5.08 -6.00 10.25
CA SER A 45 3.64 -5.96 9.89
C SER A 45 2.82 -6.93 10.72
N LEU A 46 3.34 -8.14 10.98
CA LEU A 46 2.71 -9.13 11.86
C LEU A 46 2.68 -8.65 13.31
N SER A 47 3.78 -8.07 13.80
CA SER A 47 3.87 -7.53 15.15
C SER A 47 2.83 -6.43 15.37
N PHE A 48 2.75 -5.48 14.45
CA PHE A 48 1.79 -4.37 14.52
C PHE A 48 0.33 -4.88 14.53
N MET A 49 -0.01 -5.85 13.68
CA MET A 49 -1.33 -6.49 13.68
C MET A 49 -1.67 -7.15 15.02
N LEU A 50 -0.71 -7.85 15.64
CA LEU A 50 -0.93 -8.51 16.93
C LEU A 50 -1.06 -7.49 18.08
N GLU A 51 -0.39 -6.35 17.99
CA GLU A 51 -0.49 -5.25 18.95
C GLU A 51 -1.85 -4.56 18.92
N THR A 52 -2.49 -4.44 17.76
CA THR A 52 -3.85 -3.88 17.64
C THR A 52 -4.94 -4.85 18.10
N GLY A 53 -4.58 -6.10 18.42
CA GLY A 53 -5.43 -7.10 19.08
C GLY A 53 -6.05 -8.14 18.14
N GLU A 54 -5.76 -8.09 16.84
CA GLU A 54 -6.28 -9.06 15.87
C GLU A 54 -5.45 -10.37 15.90
N GLY A 55 -6.11 -11.51 16.11
CA GLY A 55 -5.45 -12.83 16.11
C GLY A 55 -4.49 -13.07 17.28
N ASN A 56 -4.46 -12.20 18.30
CA ASN A 56 -3.59 -12.32 19.47
C ASN A 56 -4.19 -13.23 20.55
N ASP A 57 -4.39 -14.50 20.20
CA ASP A 57 -4.93 -15.50 21.11
C ASP A 57 -3.90 -15.94 22.16
N MET A 58 -4.36 -16.31 23.36
CA MET A 58 -3.50 -16.92 24.36
C MET A 58 -3.35 -18.42 24.09
N TYR A 59 -2.11 -18.94 24.15
CA TYR A 59 -1.87 -20.38 24.07
C TYR A 59 -2.68 -21.14 25.13
N THR A 60 -3.30 -22.25 24.73
CA THR A 60 -4.03 -23.15 25.64
C THR A 60 -3.59 -24.60 25.45
N ASP A 61 -3.39 -25.30 26.56
CA ASP A 61 -3.21 -26.76 26.60
C ASP A 61 -4.27 -27.35 27.54
N PRO A 62 -5.46 -27.70 27.05
CA PRO A 62 -6.56 -28.15 27.90
C PRO A 62 -6.34 -29.54 28.50
N ASN A 63 -5.43 -30.34 27.94
CA ASN A 63 -5.14 -31.71 28.39
C ASN A 63 -3.62 -31.93 28.48
N PRO A 64 -2.94 -31.26 29.42
CA PRO A 64 -1.49 -31.36 29.54
C PRO A 64 -1.09 -32.78 29.93
N ALA A 65 -0.13 -33.34 29.20
CA ALA A 65 0.45 -34.62 29.57
C ALA A 65 1.33 -34.44 30.83
N PRO A 66 1.36 -35.41 31.76
CA PRO A 66 2.25 -35.34 32.91
C PRO A 66 3.72 -35.18 32.48
N SER A 67 4.38 -34.12 32.94
CA SER A 67 5.79 -33.90 32.65
C SER A 67 6.66 -34.80 33.54
N VAL A 68 7.55 -35.57 32.92
CA VAL A 68 8.59 -36.36 33.62
C VAL A 68 9.75 -35.47 34.06
N LEU A 69 10.03 -34.39 33.31
CA LEU A 69 11.10 -33.42 33.55
C LEU A 69 10.51 -32.00 33.46
N PRO A 70 10.23 -31.32 34.58
CA PRO A 70 9.54 -30.02 34.59
C PRO A 70 10.21 -28.90 33.79
N ALA A 71 11.51 -29.00 33.55
CA ALA A 71 12.27 -28.03 32.76
C ALA A 71 12.31 -28.34 31.25
N THR A 72 11.56 -29.34 30.79
CA THR A 72 11.55 -29.77 29.40
C THR A 72 10.28 -29.32 28.70
N LEU A 73 10.45 -28.48 27.68
CA LEU A 73 9.43 -28.26 26.65
C LEU A 73 9.44 -29.44 25.69
N THR A 74 8.26 -29.99 25.44
CA THR A 74 8.04 -31.06 24.48
C THR A 74 8.04 -30.52 23.06
N GLN A 75 8.38 -31.39 22.11
CA GLN A 75 8.27 -31.07 20.69
C GLN A 75 6.82 -30.68 20.31
N LYS A 76 5.82 -31.27 20.97
CA LYS A 76 4.41 -30.97 20.74
C LYS A 76 4.08 -29.51 21.11
N GLU A 77 4.49 -29.05 22.29
CA GLU A 77 4.27 -27.67 22.74
C GLU A 77 4.95 -26.66 21.80
N ILE A 78 6.21 -26.93 21.42
CA ILE A 78 6.95 -26.07 20.46
C ILE A 78 6.21 -26.01 19.11
N THR A 79 5.73 -27.14 18.60
CA THR A 79 4.99 -27.19 17.34
C THR A 79 3.67 -26.41 17.43
N GLN A 80 2.94 -26.53 18.55
CA GLN A 80 1.68 -25.80 18.72
C GLN A 80 1.90 -24.29 18.79
N LEU A 81 2.92 -23.83 19.51
CA LEU A 81 3.29 -22.40 19.57
C LEU A 81 3.66 -21.84 18.18
N LYS A 82 4.41 -22.62 17.38
CA LYS A 82 4.71 -22.23 15.99
C LYS A 82 3.45 -22.20 15.12
N GLN A 83 2.57 -23.19 15.26
CA GLN A 83 1.33 -23.25 14.49
C GLN A 83 0.41 -22.07 14.80
N GLN A 84 0.40 -21.61 16.04
CA GLN A 84 -0.36 -20.42 16.44
C GLN A 84 0.12 -19.18 15.66
N LEU A 85 1.43 -18.97 15.53
CA LEU A 85 1.98 -17.87 14.73
C LEU A 85 1.71 -18.05 13.23
N ILE A 86 1.81 -19.27 12.71
CA ILE A 86 1.49 -19.58 11.30
C ILE A 86 0.01 -19.26 11.01
N ALA A 87 -0.91 -19.61 11.91
CA ALA A 87 -2.32 -19.30 11.76
C ALA A 87 -2.58 -17.79 11.67
N CYS A 88 -1.79 -16.97 12.38
CA CYS A 88 -1.86 -15.51 12.25
C CYS A 88 -1.42 -15.07 10.85
N ILE A 89 -0.31 -15.61 10.34
CA ILE A 89 0.22 -15.32 8.99
C ILE A 89 -0.76 -15.76 7.89
N GLU A 90 -1.47 -16.87 8.07
CA GLU A 90 -2.43 -17.39 7.11
C GLU A 90 -3.79 -16.66 7.16
N SER A 91 -3.96 -15.68 8.05
CA SER A 91 -5.23 -14.96 8.21
C SER A 91 -5.41 -13.78 7.24
N ASP A 92 -6.66 -13.42 6.99
CA ASP A 92 -7.00 -12.22 6.22
C ASP A 92 -6.52 -10.93 6.90
N HIS A 93 -6.50 -10.91 8.24
CA HIS A 93 -5.96 -9.78 9.02
C HIS A 93 -4.51 -9.51 8.68
N PHE A 94 -3.67 -10.57 8.61
CA PHE A 94 -2.27 -10.40 8.22
C PHE A 94 -2.14 -9.99 6.76
N THR A 95 -2.99 -10.53 5.89
CA THR A 95 -3.05 -10.09 4.49
C THR A 95 -3.30 -8.58 4.39
N HIS A 96 -4.26 -8.04 5.15
CA HIS A 96 -4.55 -6.60 5.18
C HIS A 96 -3.40 -5.79 5.78
N ALA A 97 -2.83 -6.21 6.91
CA ALA A 97 -1.69 -5.54 7.54
C ALA A 97 -0.47 -5.49 6.62
N MET A 98 -0.18 -6.59 5.93
CA MET A 98 0.89 -6.68 4.95
C MET A 98 0.63 -5.75 3.76
N LEU A 99 -0.59 -5.74 3.20
CA LEU A 99 -0.91 -4.86 2.07
C LEU A 99 -0.84 -3.38 2.44
N ALA A 100 -1.31 -3.01 3.64
CA ALA A 100 -1.14 -1.66 4.17
C ALA A 100 0.35 -1.28 4.22
N SER A 101 1.19 -2.11 4.85
CA SER A 101 2.64 -1.87 4.95
C SER A 101 3.32 -1.75 3.57
N LEU A 102 2.95 -2.61 2.61
CA LEU A 102 3.51 -2.56 1.25
C LEU A 102 3.06 -1.32 0.46
N SER A 103 1.88 -0.78 0.76
CA SER A 103 1.38 0.46 0.17
C SER A 103 1.96 1.72 0.81
N GLU A 104 2.69 1.61 1.92
CA GLU A 104 3.25 2.75 2.63
C GLU A 104 4.37 3.41 1.81
N GLN A 105 4.17 4.67 1.44
CA GLN A 105 5.11 5.41 0.62
C GLN A 105 5.82 6.51 1.41
N GLY A 106 5.36 6.82 2.62
CA GLY A 106 5.82 7.94 3.43
C GLY A 106 5.46 9.28 2.81
N LEU A 107 4.38 9.34 2.02
CA LEU A 107 3.94 10.59 1.41
C LEU A 107 3.34 11.50 2.49
N PRO A 108 3.82 12.74 2.62
CA PRO A 108 3.16 13.72 3.46
C PRO A 108 1.81 14.10 2.86
N GLU A 109 0.83 14.39 3.71
CA GLU A 109 -0.45 14.95 3.29
C GLU A 109 -0.27 16.43 2.93
N TYR A 110 -0.77 16.81 1.76
CA TYR A 110 -0.77 18.19 1.27
C TYR A 110 -2.21 18.62 0.97
N PRO A 111 -3.03 18.88 2.01
CA PRO A 111 -4.40 19.29 1.81
C PRO A 111 -4.49 20.60 1.00
N PRO A 112 -5.53 20.77 0.18
CA PRO A 112 -5.81 22.05 -0.49
C PRO A 112 -6.08 23.16 0.53
N GLU A 113 -5.93 24.43 0.11
CA GLU A 113 -6.19 25.59 0.98
C GLU A 113 -7.63 25.59 1.52
N GLU A 114 -8.58 25.21 0.68
CA GLU A 114 -9.97 24.95 1.06
C GLU A 114 -10.31 23.49 0.81
N LEU A 115 -10.82 22.81 1.84
CA LEU A 115 -11.21 21.41 1.73
C LEU A 115 -12.45 21.26 0.84
N TYR A 116 -12.39 20.31 -0.09
CA TYR A 116 -13.52 19.95 -0.91
C TYR A 116 -14.58 19.22 -0.10
N THR A 117 -15.84 19.56 -0.36
CA THR A 117 -16.99 18.74 0.01
C THR A 117 -17.27 17.72 -1.10
N ARG A 118 -18.04 16.69 -0.77
CA ARG A 118 -18.48 15.71 -1.77
C ARG A 118 -19.33 16.34 -2.89
N ASP A 119 -20.11 17.39 -2.57
CA ASP A 119 -20.88 18.11 -3.57
C ASP A 119 -19.94 18.85 -4.56
N ASP A 120 -18.81 19.38 -4.09
CA ASP A 120 -17.81 20.01 -4.95
C ASP A 120 -17.17 19.00 -5.92
N ILE A 121 -16.83 17.80 -5.41
CA ILE A 121 -16.31 16.69 -6.24
C ILE A 121 -17.36 16.25 -7.27
N GLU A 122 -18.62 16.11 -6.87
CA GLU A 122 -19.71 15.75 -7.79
C GLU A 122 -19.87 16.79 -8.91
N GLN A 123 -19.83 18.09 -8.59
CA GLN A 123 -19.86 19.16 -9.60
C GLN A 123 -18.64 19.14 -10.53
N ALA A 124 -17.44 18.84 -10.01
CA ALA A 124 -16.24 18.71 -10.84
C ALA A 124 -16.36 17.56 -11.86
N PHE A 125 -16.93 16.41 -11.45
CA PHE A 125 -17.24 15.31 -12.38
C PHE A 125 -18.23 15.75 -13.46
N LEU A 126 -19.28 16.50 -13.10
CA LEU A 126 -20.29 16.98 -14.05
C LEU A 126 -19.73 17.99 -15.06
N THR A 127 -18.73 18.79 -14.67
CA THR A 127 -18.07 19.75 -15.57
C THR A 127 -17.00 19.12 -16.45
N GLY A 128 -16.64 17.86 -16.21
CA GLY A 128 -15.64 17.15 -17.00
C GLY A 128 -14.20 17.52 -16.64
N ALA A 129 -13.95 18.07 -15.45
CA ALA A 129 -12.61 18.47 -15.02
C ALA A 129 -11.69 17.23 -14.92
N PRO A 130 -10.48 17.26 -15.49
CA PRO A 130 -9.55 16.16 -15.35
C PRO A 130 -8.88 16.17 -13.97
N LEU A 131 -8.66 14.98 -13.42
CA LEU A 131 -7.99 14.76 -12.15
C LEU A 131 -6.59 14.20 -12.39
N ALA A 132 -5.60 14.58 -11.58
CA ALA A 132 -4.26 14.01 -11.63
C ALA A 132 -3.85 13.44 -10.27
N SER A 133 -3.05 12.36 -10.27
CA SER A 133 -2.42 11.90 -9.04
C SER A 133 -1.22 12.78 -8.68
N ALA A 134 -1.05 13.04 -7.39
CA ALA A 134 0.11 13.78 -6.90
C ALA A 134 1.40 12.97 -7.14
N PRO A 135 2.56 13.64 -7.37
CA PRO A 135 3.82 12.97 -7.65
C PRO A 135 4.18 11.93 -6.58
N GLY A 136 4.39 10.69 -7.04
CA GLY A 136 4.80 9.58 -6.17
C GLY A 136 3.65 8.76 -5.58
N VAL A 137 2.40 9.24 -5.62
CA VAL A 137 1.22 8.46 -5.19
C VAL A 137 1.08 7.22 -6.05
N ARG A 138 1.00 6.06 -5.39
CA ARG A 138 0.67 4.77 -6.01
C ARG A 138 -0.30 4.04 -5.11
N GLY A 139 -1.49 3.76 -5.64
CA GLY A 139 -2.38 2.83 -4.98
C GLY A 139 -2.04 1.39 -5.30
N MET A 140 -2.55 0.48 -4.48
CA MET A 140 -2.40 -0.96 -4.65
C MET A 140 -3.77 -1.64 -4.48
N MET A 141 -4.09 -2.54 -5.40
CA MET A 141 -5.24 -3.44 -5.33
C MET A 141 -4.79 -4.89 -5.49
N THR A 142 -5.65 -5.84 -5.13
CA THR A 142 -5.37 -7.27 -5.27
C THR A 142 -6.45 -7.96 -6.13
N ASP A 143 -6.11 -9.12 -6.66
CA ASP A 143 -7.02 -10.00 -7.39
C ASP A 143 -7.61 -11.11 -6.49
N LEU A 144 -7.49 -10.96 -5.17
CA LEU A 144 -8.05 -11.90 -4.21
C LEU A 144 -9.58 -11.96 -4.33
N PRO A 145 -10.22 -13.10 -4.03
CA PRO A 145 -11.68 -13.19 -4.00
C PRO A 145 -12.29 -12.14 -3.05
N HIS A 146 -13.34 -11.46 -3.51
CA HIS A 146 -14.03 -10.41 -2.74
C HIS A 146 -13.12 -9.25 -2.28
N ALA A 147 -12.07 -8.93 -3.06
CA ALA A 147 -11.20 -7.78 -2.83
C ALA A 147 -11.82 -6.46 -3.32
N ASP A 148 -12.91 -6.05 -2.68
CA ASP A 148 -13.56 -4.75 -2.93
C ASP A 148 -12.90 -3.63 -2.09
N TYR A 149 -11.57 -3.62 -2.08
CA TYR A 149 -10.73 -2.65 -1.36
C TYR A 149 -9.42 -2.36 -2.11
N PHE A 150 -8.86 -1.18 -1.86
CA PHE A 150 -7.52 -0.80 -2.30
C PHE A 150 -6.77 -0.07 -1.18
N TYR A 151 -5.47 0.12 -1.37
CA TYR A 151 -4.62 0.84 -0.41
C TYR A 151 -3.94 2.01 -1.07
N VAL A 152 -3.80 3.12 -0.35
CA VAL A 152 -2.97 4.27 -0.74
C VAL A 152 -2.20 4.72 0.49
N ASN A 153 -0.87 4.75 0.40
CA ASN A 153 0.01 5.29 1.43
C ASN A 153 -0.31 4.75 2.85
N GLY A 154 -0.40 3.43 2.99
CA GLY A 154 -0.64 2.77 4.29
C GLY A 154 -2.11 2.61 4.67
N GLU A 155 -3.04 3.27 3.98
CA GLU A 155 -4.46 3.32 4.35
C GLU A 155 -5.33 2.49 3.40
N ARG A 156 -6.30 1.75 3.97
CA ARG A 156 -7.29 0.95 3.22
C ARG A 156 -8.52 1.80 2.89
N PHE A 157 -9.01 1.65 1.66
CA PHE A 157 -10.26 2.23 1.19
C PHE A 157 -11.12 1.12 0.57
N ASP A 158 -12.35 0.98 1.06
CA ASP A 158 -13.32 0.03 0.51
C ASP A 158 -14.13 0.69 -0.62
N PHE A 159 -14.55 -0.11 -1.60
CA PHE A 159 -15.40 0.36 -2.70
C PHE A 159 -16.53 -0.64 -2.97
N GLN A 160 -17.57 -0.21 -3.70
CA GLN A 160 -18.62 -1.14 -4.15
C GLN A 160 -18.18 -1.81 -5.46
N PRO A 161 -18.53 -3.08 -5.73
CA PRO A 161 -18.17 -3.75 -6.98
C PRO A 161 -18.50 -2.96 -8.25
N ASP A 162 -19.57 -2.18 -8.20
CA ASP A 162 -20.04 -1.29 -9.26
C ASP A 162 -19.08 -0.11 -9.58
N ASP A 163 -18.19 0.25 -8.66
CA ASP A 163 -17.17 1.30 -8.79
C ASP A 163 -15.80 0.75 -9.17
N LYS A 164 -15.66 -0.58 -9.36
CA LYS A 164 -14.36 -1.21 -9.64
C LYS A 164 -13.63 -0.56 -10.82
N ALA A 165 -14.34 -0.26 -11.90
CA ALA A 165 -13.75 0.38 -13.07
C ALA A 165 -13.23 1.80 -12.77
N TRP A 166 -13.90 2.54 -11.88
CA TRP A 166 -13.44 3.83 -11.40
C TRP A 166 -12.18 3.73 -10.54
N VAL A 167 -12.12 2.74 -9.65
CA VAL A 167 -10.91 2.46 -8.85
C VAL A 167 -9.75 2.03 -9.76
N GLU A 168 -9.99 1.15 -10.73
CA GLU A 168 -8.98 0.76 -11.72
C GLU A 168 -8.45 1.98 -12.49
N LEU A 169 -9.33 2.89 -12.91
CA LEU A 169 -8.93 4.12 -13.57
C LEU A 169 -8.12 5.03 -12.63
N LEU A 170 -8.56 5.19 -11.38
CA LEU A 170 -7.91 6.01 -10.36
C LEU A 170 -6.47 5.56 -10.07
N LEU A 171 -6.25 4.24 -9.98
CA LEU A 171 -4.96 3.68 -9.58
C LEU A 171 -3.98 3.46 -10.74
N ASN A 172 -4.47 3.35 -11.98
CA ASN A 172 -3.64 3.03 -13.15
C ASN A 172 -3.42 4.21 -14.10
N SER A 173 -4.00 5.38 -13.82
CA SER A 173 -3.85 6.57 -14.65
C SER A 173 -3.24 7.72 -13.86
N HIS A 174 -2.25 8.39 -14.46
CA HIS A 174 -1.69 9.62 -13.89
C HIS A 174 -2.63 10.81 -14.09
N ILE A 175 -3.36 10.83 -15.21
CA ILE A 175 -4.40 11.82 -15.52
C ILE A 175 -5.67 11.04 -15.84
N ILE A 176 -6.74 11.38 -15.15
CA ILE A 176 -8.05 10.76 -15.22
C ILE A 176 -8.99 11.76 -15.88
N ASP A 177 -9.43 11.44 -17.09
CA ASP A 177 -10.55 12.14 -17.72
C ASP A 177 -11.84 11.48 -17.24
N VAL A 178 -12.64 12.23 -16.49
CA VAL A 178 -13.91 11.77 -15.91
C VAL A 178 -14.97 11.43 -16.96
N ASN A 179 -14.76 11.76 -18.23
CA ASN A 179 -15.65 11.37 -19.33
C ASN A 179 -15.29 10.01 -19.95
N MET A 180 -14.18 9.37 -19.52
CA MET A 180 -13.75 8.08 -20.07
C MET A 180 -14.66 6.91 -19.66
N HIS A 181 -15.55 7.11 -18.70
CA HIS A 181 -16.43 6.06 -18.19
C HIS A 181 -17.91 6.46 -18.30
N GLU A 182 -18.72 5.60 -18.93
CA GLU A 182 -20.12 5.92 -19.25
C GLU A 182 -21.03 6.00 -18.01
N LYS A 183 -20.74 5.18 -16.99
CA LYS A 183 -21.52 5.13 -15.74
C LYS A 183 -20.90 6.10 -14.73
N PRO A 184 -21.71 7.02 -14.14
CA PRO A 184 -21.21 7.89 -13.08
C PRO A 184 -20.77 7.08 -11.85
N PRO A 185 -19.80 7.58 -11.07
CA PRO A 185 -19.37 6.93 -9.84
C PRO A 185 -20.49 6.90 -8.81
N SER A 186 -20.44 5.94 -7.88
CA SER A 186 -21.36 5.92 -6.74
C SER A 186 -21.08 7.05 -5.76
N PHE A 187 -22.06 7.30 -4.90
CA PHE A 187 -21.93 8.20 -3.76
C PHE A 187 -20.73 7.84 -2.85
N ALA A 188 -20.54 6.55 -2.56
CA ALA A 188 -19.46 6.08 -1.69
C ALA A 188 -18.08 6.28 -2.33
N PHE A 189 -17.98 6.10 -3.65
CA PHE A 189 -16.74 6.41 -4.37
C PHE A 189 -16.41 7.90 -4.32
N LEU A 190 -17.41 8.77 -4.50
CA LEU A 190 -17.21 10.23 -4.42
C LEU A 190 -16.75 10.67 -3.01
N GLU A 191 -17.27 10.08 -1.93
CA GLU A 191 -16.79 10.33 -0.57
C GLU A 191 -15.33 9.88 -0.37
N THR A 192 -14.98 8.70 -0.90
CA THR A 192 -13.62 8.19 -0.89
C THR A 192 -12.68 9.15 -1.64
N LEU A 193 -13.07 9.56 -2.83
CA LEU A 193 -12.28 10.49 -3.65
C LEU A 193 -12.14 11.86 -2.99
N THR A 194 -13.20 12.36 -2.32
CA THR A 194 -13.14 13.59 -1.53
C THR A 194 -12.06 13.49 -0.45
N THR A 195 -11.98 12.35 0.24
CA THR A 195 -10.96 12.09 1.26
C THR A 195 -9.56 12.09 0.65
N LEU A 196 -9.37 11.40 -0.47
CA LEU A 196 -8.07 11.31 -1.15
C LEU A 196 -7.59 12.68 -1.68
N ILE A 197 -8.48 13.50 -2.22
CA ILE A 197 -8.16 14.85 -2.68
C ILE A 197 -7.83 15.75 -1.48
N ASN A 198 -8.61 15.67 -0.40
CA ASN A 198 -8.34 16.44 0.80
C ASN A 198 -7.07 16.02 1.54
N LYS A 199 -6.54 14.82 1.30
CA LYS A 199 -5.19 14.40 1.73
C LYS A 199 -4.07 14.89 0.80
N GLY A 200 -4.42 15.45 -0.37
CA GLY A 200 -3.47 15.89 -1.38
C GLY A 200 -2.92 14.76 -2.25
N TYR A 201 -3.58 13.61 -2.28
CA TYR A 201 -3.12 12.47 -3.10
C TYR A 201 -3.56 12.57 -4.56
N TRP A 202 -4.66 13.27 -4.82
CA TRP A 202 -5.11 13.66 -6.15
C TRP A 202 -5.53 15.12 -6.14
N GLU A 203 -5.42 15.76 -7.30
CA GLU A 203 -5.79 17.17 -7.50
C GLU A 203 -6.49 17.37 -8.84
N TRP A 204 -7.39 18.34 -8.90
CA TRP A 204 -7.98 18.76 -10.16
C TRP A 204 -6.94 19.54 -10.96
N LEU A 205 -6.77 19.20 -12.23
CA LEU A 205 -5.98 20.03 -13.12
C LEU A 205 -6.80 21.28 -13.44
N GLU A 206 -6.33 22.44 -12.98
CA GLU A 206 -6.91 23.73 -13.38
C GLU A 206 -6.89 23.85 -14.91
N ALA A 207 -7.99 24.33 -15.48
CA ALA A 207 -8.13 24.64 -16.90
C ALA A 207 -7.45 25.96 -17.27
#